data_AF-A0A2V6LNE9-F1
#
_entry.id   AF-A0A2V6LNE9-F1
#
_cell.length_a   1.000
_cell.length_b   1.000
_cell.length_c   1.000
_cell.angle_alpha   90.00
_cell.angle_beta   90.00
_cell.angle_gamma   90.00
#
_symmetry.space_group_name_H-M   'P 1'
#
loop_
_entity.id
_entity.type
_entity.pdbx_description
1 polymer ?
#
loop_
_entity_poly.entity_id
_entity_poly.type
_entity_poly.pdbx_seq_one_letter_code
_entity_poly.pdbx_strand_id
1 'polypeptide(L)'
;MHRRIASLFVLLLPLVVSAASPIQERVDRFLKLTNAGYQALYRVNSEAQWLAVTDVTPEHDAAVAATGKAYAAFNGNPAIITEARDLLAHEKELTPLNVRQLKQLLLNAAEGPMTNPDLVAKRVEAETKQASILNSFEFNLNGQKITANEIDNKLQRSTDLEERKTVWEVSKESGPALKPNLVVLRDLRNGVAR
;
A
#
# COMPACT_ATOMS: atom_id res chain seq x y z
N MET A 1 19.46 21.64 74.25
CA MET A 1 19.54 21.27 72.82
C MET A 1 18.98 19.87 72.64
N HIS A 2 17.75 19.70 72.19
CA HIS A 2 17.15 18.38 71.90
C HIS A 2 16.70 18.35 70.44
N ARG A 3 17.48 17.65 69.61
CA ARG A 3 17.17 17.40 68.19
C ARG A 3 16.06 16.34 68.12
N ARG A 4 14.90 16.71 67.59
CA ARG A 4 13.85 15.74 67.22
C ARG A 4 14.23 15.10 65.89
N ILE A 5 14.41 13.78 65.90
CA ILE A 5 14.63 12.95 64.71
C ILE A 5 13.26 12.77 64.03
N ALA A 6 13.07 13.40 62.89
CA ALA A 6 11.92 13.15 62.03
C ALA A 6 12.16 11.86 61.24
N SER A 7 11.39 10.81 61.51
CA SER A 7 11.42 9.58 60.73
C SER A 7 10.64 9.79 59.44
N LEU A 8 11.33 9.74 58.29
CA LEU A 8 10.72 9.75 56.97
C LEU A 8 10.12 8.37 56.71
N PHE A 9 8.80 8.25 56.71
CA PHE A 9 8.09 7.07 56.22
C PHE A 9 8.01 7.16 54.69
N VAL A 10 8.79 6.33 53.99
CA VAL A 10 8.66 6.12 52.55
C VAL A 10 7.51 5.15 52.33
N LEU A 11 6.36 5.66 51.87
CA LEU A 11 5.25 4.84 51.39
C LEU A 11 5.63 4.21 50.04
N LEU A 12 6.00 2.92 50.05
CA LEU A 12 6.04 2.09 48.86
C LEU A 12 4.61 1.79 48.41
N LEU A 13 4.11 2.56 47.44
CA LEU A 13 2.89 2.22 46.70
C LEU A 13 3.17 0.97 45.85
N PRO A 14 2.39 -0.12 46.00
CA PRO A 14 2.55 -1.28 45.14
C PRO A 14 2.16 -0.89 43.71
N LEU A 15 3.08 -1.09 42.75
CA LEU A 15 2.73 -1.10 41.34
C LEU A 15 1.77 -2.27 41.12
N VAL A 16 0.47 -1.99 41.06
CA VAL A 16 -0.52 -2.97 40.63
C VAL A 16 -0.35 -3.11 39.12
N VAL A 17 0.44 -4.08 38.69
CA VAL A 17 0.44 -4.55 37.31
C VAL A 17 -0.90 -5.26 37.10
N SER A 18 -1.88 -4.55 36.54
CA SER A 18 -3.12 -5.17 36.10
C SER A 18 -2.80 -6.13 34.97
N ALA A 19 -3.12 -7.41 35.14
CA ALA A 19 -3.05 -8.38 34.05
C ALA A 19 -3.92 -7.90 32.88
N ALA A 20 -3.46 -8.14 31.65
CA ALA A 20 -4.24 -7.83 30.46
C ALA A 20 -5.55 -8.63 30.46
N SER A 21 -6.64 -8.02 29.97
CA SER A 21 -7.90 -8.75 29.83
C SER A 21 -7.75 -9.90 28.82
N PRO A 22 -8.54 -10.98 28.90
CA PRO A 22 -8.50 -12.06 27.92
C PRO A 22 -8.70 -11.58 26.48
N ILE A 23 -9.51 -10.53 26.28
CA ILE A 23 -9.73 -9.89 24.98
C ILE A 23 -8.49 -9.12 24.52
N GLN A 24 -7.82 -8.40 25.42
CA GLN A 24 -6.56 -7.72 25.13
C GLN A 24 -5.47 -8.73 24.70
N GLU A 25 -5.32 -9.85 25.41
CA GLU A 25 -4.36 -10.88 25.01
C GLU A 25 -4.70 -11.54 23.66
N ARG A 26 -6.00 -11.73 23.36
CA ARG A 26 -6.47 -12.26 22.08
C ARG A 26 -6.07 -11.34 20.93
N VAL A 27 -6.33 -10.02 21.04
CA VAL A 27 -5.94 -9.06 20.00
C VAL A 27 -4.43 -8.98 19.84
N ASP A 28 -3.65 -9.06 20.93
CA ASP A 28 -2.19 -8.99 20.85
C ASP A 28 -1.62 -10.19 20.08
N ARG A 29 -2.14 -11.40 20.33
CA ARG A 29 -1.76 -12.59 19.55
C ARG A 29 -2.18 -12.48 18.09
N PHE A 30 -3.41 -12.04 17.83
CA PHE A 30 -3.95 -11.87 16.49
C PHE A 30 -3.15 -10.84 15.66
N LEU A 31 -2.90 -9.66 16.23
CA LEU A 31 -2.14 -8.59 15.57
C LEU A 31 -0.68 -8.98 15.39
N LYS A 32 -0.07 -9.72 16.34
CA LYS A 32 1.30 -10.22 16.16
C LYS A 32 1.42 -11.11 14.91
N LEU A 33 0.50 -12.05 14.73
CA LEU A 33 0.48 -12.92 13.56
C LEU A 33 0.18 -12.13 12.27
N THR A 34 -0.86 -11.30 12.31
CA THR A 34 -1.33 -10.59 11.12
C THR A 34 -0.33 -9.55 10.64
N ASN A 35 0.31 -8.82 11.56
CA ASN A 35 1.34 -7.84 11.22
C ASN A 35 2.56 -8.52 10.59
N ALA A 36 2.98 -9.69 11.09
CA ALA A 36 4.09 -10.43 10.50
C ALA A 36 3.78 -10.90 9.08
N GLY A 37 2.59 -11.46 8.86
CA GLY A 37 2.13 -11.87 7.53
C GLY A 37 2.01 -10.70 6.55
N TYR A 38 1.43 -9.59 7.00
CA TYR A 38 1.33 -8.35 6.23
C TYR A 38 2.73 -7.85 5.82
N GLN A 39 3.67 -7.72 6.76
CA GLN A 39 5.00 -7.20 6.48
C GLN A 39 5.78 -8.07 5.50
N ALA A 40 5.66 -9.40 5.61
CA ALA A 40 6.32 -10.33 4.71
C ALA A 40 5.80 -10.17 3.27
N LEU A 41 4.48 -10.20 3.08
CA LEU A 41 3.88 -10.09 1.75
C LEU A 41 4.02 -8.69 1.16
N TYR A 42 3.92 -7.64 1.99
CA TYR A 42 4.19 -6.27 1.60
C TYR A 42 5.61 -6.14 1.03
N ARG A 43 6.62 -6.64 1.76
CA ARG A 43 8.01 -6.58 1.34
C ARG A 43 8.21 -7.24 -0.02
N VAL A 44 7.76 -8.49 -0.18
CA VAL A 44 7.93 -9.23 -1.42
C VAL A 44 7.24 -8.54 -2.59
N ASN A 45 6.03 -8.00 -2.38
CA ASN A 45 5.33 -7.25 -3.40
C ASN A 45 6.03 -5.92 -3.75
N SER A 46 6.51 -5.18 -2.75
CA SER A 46 7.26 -3.93 -2.98
C SER A 46 8.57 -4.16 -3.71
N GLU A 47 9.28 -5.25 -3.42
CA GLU A 47 10.51 -5.63 -4.11
C GLU A 47 10.24 -5.99 -5.58
N ALA A 48 9.18 -6.77 -5.85
CA ALA A 48 8.76 -7.07 -7.23
C ALA A 48 8.39 -5.79 -8.00
N GLN A 49 7.65 -4.87 -7.36
CA GLN A 49 7.32 -3.57 -7.95
C GLN A 49 8.57 -2.74 -8.24
N TRP A 50 9.53 -2.70 -7.32
CA TRP A 50 10.78 -1.99 -7.52
C TRP A 50 11.54 -2.50 -8.74
N LEU A 51 11.67 -3.83 -8.88
CA LEU A 51 12.32 -4.43 -10.03
C LEU A 51 11.61 -4.09 -11.34
N ALA A 52 10.27 -4.19 -11.38
CA ALA A 52 9.49 -3.91 -12.58
C ALA A 52 9.53 -2.43 -13.01
N VAL A 53 9.76 -1.48 -12.09
CA VAL A 53 9.91 -0.06 -12.47
C VAL A 53 11.33 0.31 -12.88
N THR A 54 12.35 -0.45 -12.44
CA THR A 54 13.75 -0.21 -12.84
C THR A 54 14.21 -1.06 -14.02
N ASP A 55 13.53 -2.16 -14.30
CA ASP A 55 13.79 -3.08 -15.40
C ASP A 55 12.46 -3.68 -15.89
N VAL A 56 11.89 -3.09 -16.94
CA VAL A 56 10.56 -3.48 -17.44
C VAL A 56 10.69 -4.71 -18.34
N THR A 57 10.37 -5.88 -17.79
CA THR A 57 10.38 -7.16 -18.50
C THR A 57 9.07 -7.93 -18.24
N PRO A 58 8.63 -8.81 -19.16
CA PRO A 58 7.48 -9.67 -18.92
C PRO A 58 7.61 -10.52 -17.64
N GLU A 59 8.84 -10.93 -17.29
CA GLU A 59 9.13 -11.70 -16.09
C GLU A 59 8.90 -10.88 -14.81
N HIS A 60 9.37 -9.62 -14.78
CA HIS A 60 9.14 -8.74 -13.64
C HIS A 60 7.67 -8.31 -13.52
N ASP A 61 6.99 -8.08 -14.64
CA ASP A 61 5.55 -7.82 -14.66
C ASP A 61 4.76 -9.02 -14.09
N ALA A 62 5.11 -10.24 -14.51
CA ALA A 62 4.49 -11.46 -13.98
C ALA A 62 4.75 -11.62 -12.47
N ALA A 63 5.94 -11.26 -11.99
CA ALA A 63 6.26 -11.24 -10.56
C ALA A 63 5.35 -10.27 -9.80
N VAL A 64 5.19 -9.02 -10.28
CA VAL A 64 4.28 -8.03 -9.68
C VAL A 64 2.85 -8.54 -9.63
N ALA A 65 2.37 -9.15 -10.73
CA ALA A 65 1.01 -9.69 -10.77
C ALA A 65 0.82 -10.82 -9.74
N ALA A 66 1.79 -11.74 -9.63
CA ALA A 66 1.73 -12.84 -8.68
C ALA A 66 1.79 -12.36 -7.23
N THR A 67 2.75 -11.50 -6.89
CA THR A 67 2.94 -10.99 -5.52
C THR A 67 1.79 -10.06 -5.11
N GLY A 68 1.28 -9.26 -6.04
CA GLY A 68 0.14 -8.38 -5.82
C GLY A 68 -1.15 -9.16 -5.50
N LYS A 69 -1.40 -10.27 -6.21
CA LYS A 69 -2.51 -11.18 -5.91
C LYS A 69 -2.35 -11.83 -4.54
N ALA A 70 -1.16 -12.30 -4.19
CA ALA A 70 -0.90 -12.90 -2.88
C ALA A 70 -1.09 -11.90 -1.73
N TYR A 71 -0.58 -10.67 -1.90
CA TYR A 71 -0.75 -9.59 -0.95
C TYR A 71 -2.23 -9.20 -0.78
N ALA A 72 -2.98 -9.07 -1.88
CA ALA A 72 -4.41 -8.79 -1.82
C ALA A 72 -5.18 -9.94 -1.17
N ALA A 73 -4.82 -11.20 -1.46
CA ALA A 73 -5.50 -12.38 -0.90
C ALA A 73 -5.35 -12.46 0.61
N PHE A 74 -4.18 -12.10 1.13
CA PHE A 74 -3.95 -12.01 2.57
C PHE A 74 -4.77 -10.89 3.21
N ASN A 75 -4.68 -9.66 2.68
CA ASN A 75 -5.39 -8.51 3.25
C ASN A 75 -6.92 -8.67 3.19
N GLY A 76 -7.43 -9.22 2.09
CA GLY A 76 -8.86 -9.47 1.91
C GLY A 76 -9.38 -10.74 2.55
N ASN A 77 -8.56 -11.51 3.28
CA ASN A 77 -8.93 -12.81 3.82
C ASN A 77 -10.15 -12.69 4.76
N PRO A 78 -11.27 -13.39 4.48
CA PRO A 78 -12.48 -13.32 5.30
C PRO A 78 -12.25 -13.67 6.78
N ALA A 79 -11.34 -14.60 7.09
CA ALA A 79 -11.04 -14.96 8.47
C ALA A 79 -10.37 -13.81 9.25
N ILE A 80 -9.45 -13.08 8.59
CA ILE A 80 -8.80 -11.89 9.19
C ILE A 80 -9.82 -10.77 9.38
N ILE A 81 -10.71 -10.56 8.41
CA ILE A 81 -11.77 -9.55 8.47
C ILE A 81 -12.74 -9.84 9.62
N THR A 82 -13.22 -11.09 9.72
CA THR A 82 -14.15 -11.50 10.77
C THR A 82 -13.51 -11.34 12.15
N GLU A 83 -12.31 -11.85 12.36
CA GLU A 83 -11.60 -11.72 13.64
C GLU A 83 -11.38 -10.25 14.01
N ALA A 84 -11.01 -9.40 13.05
CA ALA A 84 -10.83 -7.97 13.30
C ALA A 84 -12.13 -7.26 13.69
N ARG A 85 -13.26 -7.63 13.05
CA ARG A 85 -14.60 -7.09 13.41
C ARG A 85 -15.04 -7.56 14.79
N ASP A 86 -14.85 -8.84 15.09
CA ASP A 86 -15.20 -9.41 16.38
C ASP A 86 -14.42 -8.75 17.52
N LEU A 87 -13.11 -8.54 17.36
CA LEU A 87 -12.29 -7.83 18.34
C LEU A 87 -12.70 -6.35 18.48
N LEU A 88 -13.09 -5.69 17.39
CA LEU A 88 -13.57 -4.31 17.43
C LEU A 88 -14.92 -4.16 18.15
N ALA A 89 -15.74 -5.21 18.25
CA ALA A 89 -16.95 -5.18 19.07
C ALA A 89 -16.65 -4.97 20.57
N HIS A 90 -15.41 -5.26 20.99
CA HIS A 90 -14.90 -5.07 22.34
C HIS A 90 -13.90 -3.90 22.44
N GLU A 91 -13.98 -2.89 21.56
CA GLU A 91 -12.98 -1.82 21.48
C GLU A 91 -12.70 -1.08 22.80
N LYS A 92 -13.66 -1.03 23.73
CA LYS A 92 -13.51 -0.41 25.06
C LYS A 92 -12.55 -1.17 25.98
N GLU A 93 -12.31 -2.44 25.70
CA GLU A 93 -11.40 -3.32 26.45
C GLU A 93 -10.00 -3.35 25.82
N LEU A 94 -9.79 -2.64 24.71
CA LEU A 94 -8.55 -2.66 23.93
C LEU A 94 -7.74 -1.38 24.09
N THR A 95 -6.43 -1.47 23.86
CA THR A 95 -5.61 -0.27 23.72
C THR A 95 -6.02 0.55 22.48
N PRO A 96 -5.92 1.90 22.53
CA PRO A 96 -6.21 2.74 21.36
C PRO A 96 -5.35 2.41 20.13
N LEU A 97 -4.12 1.90 20.34
CA LEU A 97 -3.26 1.47 19.24
C LEU A 97 -3.82 0.22 18.55
N ASN A 98 -4.22 -0.79 19.32
CA ASN A 98 -4.78 -2.02 18.77
C ASN A 98 -6.07 -1.73 17.99
N VAL A 99 -6.94 -0.85 18.50
CA VAL A 99 -8.15 -0.41 17.78
C VAL A 99 -7.79 0.21 16.43
N ARG A 100 -6.76 1.07 16.36
CA ARG A 100 -6.30 1.65 15.09
C ARG A 100 -5.74 0.60 14.13
N GLN A 101 -4.97 -0.36 14.63
CA GLN A 101 -4.44 -1.45 13.81
C GLN A 101 -5.54 -2.34 13.23
N LEU A 102 -6.55 -2.70 14.04
CA LEU A 102 -7.71 -3.45 13.57
C LEU A 102 -8.50 -2.70 12.49
N LYS A 103 -8.73 -1.39 12.68
CA LYS A 103 -9.36 -0.53 11.66
C LYS A 103 -8.53 -0.47 10.38
N GLN A 104 -7.20 -0.40 10.49
CA GLN A 104 -6.32 -0.43 9.32
C GLN A 104 -6.40 -1.76 8.56
N LEU A 105 -6.50 -2.90 9.24
CA LEU A 105 -6.71 -4.20 8.57
C LEU A 105 -7.99 -4.22 7.75
N LEU A 106 -9.09 -3.65 8.28
CA LEU A 106 -10.34 -3.54 7.53
C LEU A 106 -10.24 -2.60 6.33
N LEU A 107 -9.46 -1.51 6.42
CA LEU A 107 -9.19 -0.63 5.28
C LEU A 107 -8.36 -1.34 4.20
N ASN A 108 -7.32 -2.09 4.59
CA ASN A 108 -6.52 -2.87 3.65
C ASN A 108 -7.37 -3.94 2.95
N ALA A 109 -8.32 -4.55 3.66
CA ALA A 109 -9.25 -5.52 3.10
C ALA A 109 -10.19 -4.89 2.05
N ALA A 110 -10.63 -3.65 2.28
CA ALA A 110 -11.48 -2.92 1.33
C ALA A 110 -10.75 -2.61 0.01
N GLU A 111 -9.42 -2.46 0.05
CA GLU A 111 -8.61 -2.33 -1.16
C GLU A 111 -8.50 -3.64 -1.94
N GLY A 112 -8.81 -4.82 -1.40
CA GLY A 112 -8.66 -6.09 -2.10
C GLY A 112 -9.64 -7.15 -1.61
N PRO A 113 -10.96 -6.94 -1.74
CA PRO A 113 -11.95 -7.78 -1.10
C PRO A 113 -11.94 -9.19 -1.72
N MET A 114 -11.61 -10.21 -0.93
CA MET A 114 -11.65 -11.61 -1.37
C MET A 114 -13.06 -12.21 -1.33
N THR A 115 -14.09 -11.38 -1.16
CA THR A 115 -15.47 -11.73 -1.53
C THR A 115 -15.66 -11.80 -3.04
N ASN A 116 -14.77 -11.18 -3.83
CA ASN A 116 -14.72 -11.28 -5.29
C ASN A 116 -13.25 -11.39 -5.77
N PRO A 117 -12.62 -12.58 -5.63
CA PRO A 117 -11.21 -12.77 -5.98
C PRO A 117 -10.91 -12.53 -7.46
N ASP A 118 -11.85 -12.84 -8.36
CA ASP A 118 -11.69 -12.62 -9.80
C ASP A 118 -11.58 -11.14 -10.16
N LEU A 119 -12.40 -10.29 -9.53
CA LEU A 119 -12.33 -8.85 -9.69
C LEU A 119 -10.97 -8.31 -9.24
N VAL A 120 -10.50 -8.75 -8.08
CA VAL A 120 -9.20 -8.32 -7.54
C VAL A 120 -8.07 -8.78 -8.44
N ALA A 121 -8.08 -10.03 -8.90
CA ALA A 121 -7.08 -10.56 -9.83
C ALA A 121 -7.04 -9.76 -11.13
N LYS A 122 -8.20 -9.46 -11.73
CA LYS A 122 -8.29 -8.62 -12.94
C LYS A 122 -7.75 -7.21 -12.71
N ARG A 123 -8.02 -6.62 -11.54
CA ARG A 123 -7.48 -5.30 -11.20
C ARG A 123 -5.97 -5.31 -11.09
N VAL A 124 -5.39 -6.27 -10.36
CA VAL A 124 -3.93 -6.40 -10.23
C VAL A 124 -3.28 -6.54 -11.61
N GLU A 125 -3.81 -7.39 -12.48
CA GLU A 125 -3.30 -7.54 -13.86
C GLU A 125 -3.38 -6.23 -14.66
N ALA A 126 -4.50 -5.53 -14.57
CA ALA A 126 -4.68 -4.26 -15.26
C ALA A 126 -3.74 -3.17 -14.70
N GLU A 127 -3.44 -3.17 -13.41
CA GLU A 127 -2.52 -2.23 -12.76
C GLU A 127 -1.07 -2.52 -13.17
N THR A 128 -0.66 -3.79 -13.18
CA THR A 128 0.63 -4.23 -13.71
C THR A 128 0.80 -3.78 -15.17
N LYS A 129 -0.20 -4.07 -16.02
CA LYS A 129 -0.18 -3.67 -17.43
C LYS A 129 -0.09 -2.16 -17.60
N GLN A 130 -0.81 -1.40 -16.78
CA GLN A 130 -0.76 0.07 -16.81
C GLN A 130 0.64 0.60 -16.51
N ALA A 131 1.27 0.05 -15.46
CA ALA A 131 2.61 0.43 -15.05
C ALA A 131 3.64 0.06 -16.13
N SER A 132 3.56 -1.16 -16.68
CA SER A 132 4.42 -1.63 -17.76
C SER A 132 4.37 -0.70 -18.99
N ILE A 133 3.17 -0.34 -19.46
CA ILE A 133 3.00 0.60 -20.58
C ILE A 133 3.61 1.97 -20.26
N LEU A 134 3.39 2.49 -19.05
CA LEU A 134 3.91 3.80 -18.66
C LEU A 134 5.45 3.79 -18.60
N ASN A 135 6.03 2.80 -17.95
CA ASN A 135 7.45 2.75 -17.64
C ASN A 135 8.31 2.35 -18.85
N SER A 136 7.74 1.59 -19.79
CA SER A 136 8.40 1.23 -21.06
C SER A 136 8.10 2.18 -22.22
N PHE A 137 7.35 3.26 -21.99
CA PHE A 137 6.94 4.15 -23.07
C PHE A 137 8.14 4.86 -23.72
N GLU A 138 8.35 4.60 -25.00
CA GLU A 138 9.42 5.25 -25.79
C GLU A 138 8.89 6.50 -26.47
N PHE A 139 9.39 7.67 -26.06
CA PHE A 139 9.10 8.93 -26.74
C PHE A 139 9.99 9.12 -27.96
N ASN A 140 9.43 9.66 -29.04
CA ASN A 140 10.16 9.93 -30.26
C ASN A 140 10.03 11.41 -30.67
N LEU A 141 11.16 12.09 -30.79
CA LEU A 141 11.24 13.47 -31.27
C LEU A 141 12.03 13.47 -32.58
N ASN A 142 11.37 13.85 -33.69
CA ASN A 142 11.99 13.92 -35.02
C ASN A 142 12.69 12.61 -35.43
N GLY A 143 12.09 11.46 -35.11
CA GLY A 143 12.63 10.14 -35.42
C GLY A 143 13.76 9.66 -34.48
N GLN A 144 14.09 10.42 -33.44
CA GLN A 144 15.05 10.03 -32.42
C GLN A 144 14.34 9.73 -31.10
N LYS A 145 14.72 8.61 -30.46
CA LYS A 145 14.26 8.27 -29.12
C LYS A 145 14.76 9.31 -28.12
N ILE A 146 13.87 9.78 -27.25
CA ILE A 146 14.21 10.67 -26.15
C ILE A 146 13.58 10.19 -24.84
N THR A 147 14.17 10.60 -23.72
CA THR A 147 13.73 10.28 -22.37
C THR A 147 12.80 11.35 -21.81
N ALA A 148 12.03 11.00 -20.77
CA ALA A 148 11.23 11.97 -20.03
C ALA A 148 12.11 13.11 -19.45
N ASN A 149 13.32 12.79 -18.98
CA ASN A 149 14.27 13.79 -18.50
C ASN A 149 14.73 14.76 -19.60
N GLU A 150 14.93 14.28 -20.83
CA GLU A 150 15.26 15.13 -21.97
C GLU A 150 14.09 16.03 -22.38
N ILE A 151 12.86 15.51 -22.34
CA ILE A 151 11.62 16.29 -22.53
C ILE A 151 11.58 17.42 -21.50
N ASP A 152 11.72 17.12 -20.21
CA ASP A 152 11.68 18.11 -19.13
C ASP A 152 12.77 19.17 -19.30
N ASN A 153 14.01 18.76 -19.58
CA ASN A 153 15.12 19.67 -19.82
C ASN A 153 14.85 20.62 -20.99
N LYS A 154 14.31 20.11 -22.10
CA LYS A 154 13.95 20.92 -23.28
C LYS A 154 12.82 21.89 -22.98
N LEU A 155 11.77 21.46 -22.29
CA LEU A 155 10.64 22.31 -21.91
C LEU A 155 11.03 23.45 -20.97
N GLN A 156 12.01 23.21 -20.09
CA GLN A 156 12.54 24.20 -19.14
C GLN A 156 13.52 25.19 -19.77
N ARG A 157 14.38 24.73 -20.68
CA ARG A 157 15.54 25.51 -21.15
C ARG A 157 15.36 26.14 -22.53
N SER A 158 14.54 25.56 -23.39
CA SER A 158 14.35 26.11 -24.74
C SER A 158 13.61 27.44 -24.68
N THR A 159 14.09 28.40 -25.47
CA THR A 159 13.41 29.68 -25.72
C THR A 159 12.71 29.71 -27.08
N ASP A 160 12.87 28.66 -27.89
CA ASP A 160 12.20 28.50 -29.18
C ASP A 160 10.78 27.96 -28.97
N LEU A 161 9.78 28.73 -29.39
CA LEU A 161 8.37 28.36 -29.22
C LEU A 161 7.99 27.10 -30.00
N GLU A 162 8.53 26.92 -31.22
CA GLU A 162 8.21 25.77 -32.06
C GLU A 162 8.85 24.50 -31.53
N GLU A 163 10.10 24.57 -31.03
CA GLU A 163 10.72 23.44 -30.33
C GLU A 163 9.90 23.06 -29.10
N ARG A 164 9.54 24.04 -28.25
CA ARG A 164 8.75 23.77 -27.03
C ARG A 164 7.40 23.15 -27.33
N LYS A 165 6.71 23.63 -28.36
CA LYS A 165 5.42 23.07 -28.79
C LYS A 165 5.59 21.61 -29.23
N THR A 166 6.57 21.33 -30.09
CA THR A 166 6.85 19.98 -30.58
C THR A 166 7.17 19.02 -29.43
N VAL A 167 8.06 19.44 -28.51
CA VAL A 167 8.42 18.64 -27.32
C VAL A 167 7.21 18.43 -26.39
N TRP A 168 6.36 19.46 -26.24
CA TRP A 168 5.14 19.33 -25.45
C TRP A 168 4.19 18.30 -26.06
N GLU A 169 3.99 18.30 -27.38
CA GLU A 169 3.15 17.33 -28.09
C GLU A 169 3.69 15.90 -27.91
N VAL A 170 5.00 15.69 -28.08
CA VAL A 170 5.66 14.40 -27.81
C VAL A 170 5.41 13.93 -26.37
N SER A 171 5.46 14.83 -25.37
CA SER A 171 5.18 14.48 -23.97
C SER A 171 3.76 13.94 -23.74
N LYS A 172 2.82 14.16 -24.67
CA LYS A 172 1.42 13.70 -24.57
C LYS A 172 1.18 12.35 -25.22
N GLU A 173 2.14 11.80 -25.96
CA GLU A 173 1.99 10.53 -26.69
C GLU A 173 1.74 9.32 -25.78
N SER A 174 2.21 9.37 -24.52
CA SER A 174 1.91 8.34 -23.53
C SER A 174 0.41 8.30 -23.18
N GLY A 175 -0.29 9.43 -23.24
CA GLY A 175 -1.72 9.52 -22.93
C GLY A 175 -2.60 8.60 -23.77
N PRO A 176 -2.56 8.67 -25.11
CA PRO A 176 -3.25 7.74 -26.00
C PRO A 176 -2.93 6.26 -25.72
N ALA A 177 -1.67 5.92 -25.43
CA ALA A 177 -1.27 4.54 -25.14
C ALA A 177 -1.86 4.02 -23.81
N LEU A 178 -1.96 4.89 -22.81
CA LEU A 178 -2.46 4.56 -21.47
C LEU A 178 -4.00 4.53 -21.40
N LYS A 179 -4.68 5.34 -22.21
CA LYS A 179 -6.14 5.58 -22.11
C LYS A 179 -7.00 4.31 -22.13
N PRO A 180 -6.81 3.33 -23.04
CA PRO A 180 -7.67 2.15 -23.08
C PRO A 180 -7.69 1.37 -21.77
N ASN A 181 -6.51 1.18 -21.16
CA ASN A 181 -6.38 0.42 -19.92
C ASN A 181 -6.81 1.22 -18.68
N LEU A 182 -6.66 2.55 -18.69
CA LEU A 182 -7.21 3.42 -17.65
C LEU A 182 -8.73 3.35 -17.54
N VAL A 183 -9.45 3.21 -18.67
CA VAL A 183 -10.92 3.03 -18.67
C VAL A 183 -11.30 1.71 -18.00
N VAL A 184 -10.57 0.63 -18.29
CA VAL A 184 -10.76 -0.68 -17.65
C VAL A 184 -10.48 -0.58 -16.15
N LEU A 185 -9.37 0.06 -15.77
CA LEU A 185 -8.99 0.25 -14.36
C LEU A 185 -10.01 1.04 -13.56
N ARG A 186 -10.60 2.09 -14.16
CA ARG A 186 -11.70 2.84 -13.54
C ARG A 186 -12.83 1.91 -13.13
N ASP A 187 -13.28 1.05 -14.04
CA ASP A 187 -14.42 0.17 -13.78
C ASP A 187 -14.08 -0.91 -12.75
N LEU A 188 -12.86 -1.47 -12.80
CA LEU A 188 -12.38 -2.44 -11.81
C LEU A 188 -12.26 -1.82 -10.41
N ARG A 189 -11.70 -0.62 -10.29
CA ARG A 189 -11.58 0.09 -9.01
C ARG A 189 -12.94 0.50 -8.45
N ASN A 190 -13.84 0.97 -9.30
CA ASN A 190 -15.23 1.23 -8.91
C ASN A 190 -15.95 -0.04 -8.45
N GLY A 191 -15.66 -1.19 -9.07
CA GLY A 191 -16.21 -2.47 -8.65
C GLY A 191 -15.74 -2.89 -7.27
N VAL A 192 -14.49 -2.59 -6.90
CA VAL A 192 -13.94 -2.91 -5.58
C VAL A 192 -14.53 -2.02 -4.49
N ALA A 193 -14.83 -0.76 -4.80
CA ALA A 193 -15.35 0.20 -3.83
C ALA A 193 -16.86 0.06 -3.51
N ARG A 194 -17.61 -0.77 -4.26
CA ARG A 194 -19.04 -1.00 -4.06
C ARG A 194 -19.31 -2.17 -3.12
#